data_AF-A0A5K1FQY8-F1
#
_entry.id   AF-A0A5K1FQY8-F1
#
_cell.length_a   1.000
_cell.length_b   1.000
_cell.length_c   1.000
_cell.angle_alpha   90.00
_cell.angle_beta   90.00
_cell.angle_gamma   90.00
#
_symmetry.space_group_name_H-M   'P 1'
#
loop_
_entity.id
_entity.type
_entity.pdbx_description
1 polymer ?
#
loop_
_entity_poly.entity_id
_entity_poly.type
_entity_poly.pdbx_seq_one_letter_code
_entity_poly.pdbx_strand_id
1 'polypeptide(L)'
;ENKIQEALEILDRMKLQGWKPDAGLYKKVVAGLCDVHRFREAANFLDEMILSGVIPNRVTRGVHTSMQNMVVQGLCDKEDANRAFMVYQNMRALGISAEPRSCNALVDCLCKKGEVFKAAGVVSDLLDDGRAPDECTWNAIVSGFWGRRKVREAAELMQIELIKS
;
A
#
# COMPACT_ATOMS: atom_id res chain seq x y z
N GLU A 1 13.01 6.49 -19.17
CA GLU A 1 11.95 6.13 -20.13
C GLU A 1 12.29 4.91 -20.98
N ASN A 2 13.37 4.90 -21.77
CA ASN A 2 13.68 3.79 -22.70
C ASN A 2 13.77 2.39 -22.04
N LYS A 3 14.43 2.29 -20.88
CA LYS A 3 14.60 1.00 -20.17
C LYS A 3 13.29 0.39 -19.64
N ILE A 4 12.28 1.21 -19.35
CA ILE A 4 10.99 0.73 -18.83
C ILE A 4 10.16 0.19 -19.98
N GLN A 5 10.15 0.92 -21.10
CA GLN A 5 9.48 0.51 -22.32
C GLN A 5 10.05 -0.81 -22.84
N GLU A 6 11.38 -0.94 -22.88
CA GLU A 6 12.05 -2.20 -23.21
C GLU A 6 11.65 -3.35 -22.27
N ALA A 7 11.57 -3.10 -20.95
CA ALA A 7 11.19 -4.11 -19.98
C ALA A 7 9.73 -4.56 -20.14
N LEU A 8 8.81 -3.64 -20.44
CA LEU A 8 7.40 -3.93 -20.75
C LEU A 8 7.28 -4.76 -22.04
N GLU A 9 8.01 -4.38 -23.09
CA GLU A 9 8.00 -5.12 -24.36
C GLU A 9 8.56 -6.54 -24.24
N ILE A 10 9.62 -6.73 -23.43
CA ILE A 10 10.16 -8.06 -23.12
C ILE A 10 9.12 -8.86 -22.33
N LEU A 11 8.48 -8.27 -21.33
CA LEU A 11 7.46 -8.92 -20.52
C LEU A 11 6.28 -9.39 -21.37
N ASP A 12 5.76 -8.53 -22.24
CA ASP A 12 4.63 -8.84 -23.11
C ASP A 12 4.99 -9.92 -24.14
N ARG A 13 6.17 -9.82 -24.76
CA ARG A 13 6.66 -10.82 -25.71
C ARG A 13 6.83 -12.20 -25.07
N MET A 14 7.42 -12.25 -23.87
CA MET A 14 7.57 -13.51 -23.12
C MET A 14 6.20 -14.16 -22.87
N LYS A 15 5.23 -13.38 -22.39
CA LYS A 15 3.87 -13.88 -22.15
C LYS A 15 3.19 -14.36 -23.44
N LEU A 16 3.29 -13.61 -24.53
CA LEU A 16 2.74 -13.99 -25.85
C LEU A 16 3.34 -15.30 -26.36
N GLN A 17 4.60 -15.57 -26.02
CA GLN A 17 5.28 -16.81 -26.36
C GLN A 17 5.02 -17.95 -25.36
N GLY A 18 4.18 -17.73 -24.32
CA GLY A 18 3.88 -18.71 -23.28
C GLY A 18 4.97 -18.88 -22.22
N TRP A 19 5.96 -18.00 -22.18
CA TRP A 19 7.04 -18.02 -21.18
C TRP A 19 6.56 -17.37 -19.90
N LYS A 20 7.00 -17.92 -18.75
CA LYS A 20 6.69 -17.38 -17.44
C LYS A 20 7.75 -16.33 -17.04
N PRO A 21 7.38 -15.05 -16.90
CA PRO A 21 8.30 -14.04 -16.37
C PRO A 21 8.75 -14.39 -14.95
N ASP A 22 9.99 -14.03 -14.60
CA ASP A 22 10.50 -14.21 -13.25
C ASP A 22 10.32 -12.95 -12.38
N ALA A 23 10.56 -13.08 -11.07
CA ALA A 23 10.48 -11.96 -10.13
C ALA A 23 11.47 -10.83 -10.43
N GLY A 24 12.59 -11.13 -11.13
CA GLY A 24 13.59 -10.14 -11.50
C GLY A 24 13.11 -9.20 -12.60
N LEU A 25 12.41 -9.73 -13.61
CA LEU A 25 11.79 -8.92 -14.65
C LEU A 25 10.68 -8.03 -14.09
N TYR A 26 9.79 -8.59 -13.26
CA TYR A 26 8.78 -7.79 -12.55
C TYR A 26 9.40 -6.68 -11.70
N LYS A 27 10.52 -6.94 -11.01
CA LYS A 27 11.25 -5.90 -10.26
C LYS A 27 11.68 -4.73 -11.12
N LYS A 28 12.21 -4.99 -12.31
CA LYS A 28 12.64 -3.92 -13.23
C LYS A 28 11.45 -3.09 -13.70
N VAL A 29 10.34 -3.73 -14.05
CA VAL A 29 9.11 -3.04 -14.48
C VAL A 29 8.52 -2.21 -13.35
N VAL A 30 8.35 -2.80 -12.17
CA VAL A 30 7.78 -2.11 -10.98
C VAL A 30 8.66 -0.95 -10.55
N ALA A 31 9.98 -1.15 -10.41
CA ALA A 31 10.91 -0.08 -10.04
C ALA A 31 10.87 1.07 -11.07
N GLY A 32 10.90 0.73 -12.35
CA GLY A 32 10.78 1.70 -13.42
C GLY A 32 9.50 2.52 -13.36
N LEU A 33 8.35 1.87 -13.16
CA LEU A 33 7.06 2.56 -13.02
C LEU A 33 7.04 3.46 -11.78
N CYS A 34 7.64 3.04 -10.67
CA CYS A 34 7.79 3.88 -9.48
C CYS A 34 8.68 5.11 -9.74
N ASP A 35 9.77 4.97 -10.50
CA ASP A 35 10.68 6.07 -10.86
C ASP A 35 9.97 7.17 -11.68
N VAL A 36 8.95 6.80 -12.46
CA VAL A 36 8.10 7.75 -13.21
C VAL A 36 6.76 8.03 -12.53
N HIS A 37 6.65 7.72 -11.22
CA HIS A 37 5.48 7.96 -10.38
C HIS A 37 4.16 7.31 -10.85
N ARG A 38 4.23 6.23 -11.64
CA ARG A 38 3.09 5.42 -12.11
C ARG A 38 2.75 4.29 -11.12
N PHE A 39 2.56 4.64 -9.85
CA PHE A 39 2.43 3.67 -8.76
C PHE A 39 1.22 2.73 -8.85
N ARG A 40 0.11 3.20 -9.43
CA ARG A 40 -1.08 2.36 -9.62
C ARG A 40 -0.83 1.25 -10.63
N GLU A 41 -0.08 1.54 -11.68
CA GLU A 41 0.33 0.53 -12.67
C GLU A 41 1.38 -0.42 -12.08
N ALA A 42 2.31 0.11 -11.30
CA ALA A 42 3.25 -0.71 -10.55
C ALA A 42 2.52 -1.72 -9.63
N ALA A 43 1.45 -1.29 -8.95
CA ALA A 43 0.59 -2.18 -8.16
C ALA A 43 -0.12 -3.24 -9.01
N ASN A 44 -0.55 -2.91 -10.23
CA ASN A 44 -1.17 -3.89 -11.14
C ASN A 44 -0.17 -4.99 -11.54
N PHE A 45 1.09 -4.63 -11.79
CA PHE A 45 2.14 -5.62 -12.07
C PHE A 45 2.50 -6.48 -10.85
N LEU A 46 2.36 -5.96 -9.63
CA LEU A 46 2.48 -6.77 -8.41
C LEU A 46 1.36 -7.81 -8.31
N ASP A 47 0.11 -7.42 -8.60
CA ASP A 47 -1.02 -8.35 -8.61
C ASP A 47 -0.86 -9.41 -9.72
N GLU A 48 -0.44 -8.97 -10.91
CA GLU A 48 -0.17 -9.85 -12.06
C GLU A 48 0.93 -10.88 -11.77
N MET A 49 1.99 -10.47 -11.08
CA MET A 49 3.07 -11.37 -10.65
C MET A 49 2.52 -12.52 -9.77
N ILE A 50 1.64 -12.21 -8.82
CA ILE A 50 0.99 -13.21 -7.96
C ILE A 50 0.08 -14.12 -8.77
N LEU A 51 -0.76 -13.55 -9.65
CA LEU A 51 -1.68 -14.30 -10.52
C LEU A 51 -0.95 -15.22 -11.51
N SER A 52 0.23 -14.81 -11.96
CA SER A 52 1.12 -15.62 -12.81
C SER A 52 1.83 -16.74 -12.02
N GLY A 53 1.57 -16.86 -10.72
CA GLY A 53 2.19 -17.84 -9.83
C GLY A 53 3.67 -17.57 -9.56
N VAL A 54 4.11 -16.31 -9.67
CA VAL A 54 5.44 -15.88 -9.24
C VAL A 54 5.29 -15.44 -7.78
N ILE A 55 5.41 -16.43 -6.89
CA ILE A 55 5.24 -16.23 -5.44
C ILE A 55 6.60 -16.10 -4.74
N PRO A 56 6.66 -15.42 -3.58
CA PRO A 56 7.90 -15.28 -2.81
C PRO A 56 8.47 -16.64 -2.37
N ASN A 57 9.77 -16.83 -2.58
CA ASN A 57 10.55 -17.94 -2.01
C ASN A 57 11.73 -17.39 -1.18
N ARG A 58 12.55 -18.27 -0.57
CA ARG A 58 13.70 -17.84 0.26
C ARG A 58 14.63 -16.85 -0.44
N VAL A 59 14.82 -17.00 -1.75
CA VAL A 59 15.73 -16.17 -2.55
C VAL A 59 15.04 -14.90 -3.04
N THR A 60 13.79 -14.99 -3.48
CA THR A 60 13.07 -13.85 -4.07
C THR A 60 12.37 -12.97 -3.03
N ARG A 61 12.20 -13.42 -1.78
CA ARG A 61 11.45 -12.68 -0.74
C ARG A 61 11.89 -11.23 -0.60
N GLY A 62 13.20 -10.95 -0.55
CA GLY A 62 13.70 -9.58 -0.45
C GLY A 62 13.30 -8.69 -1.64
N VAL A 63 13.20 -9.27 -2.85
CA VAL A 63 12.71 -8.58 -4.04
C VAL A 63 11.22 -8.25 -3.89
N HIS A 64 10.39 -9.21 -3.48
CA HIS A 64 8.96 -8.98 -3.23
C HIS A 64 8.73 -7.89 -2.18
N THR A 65 9.43 -7.97 -1.04
CA THR A 65 9.37 -6.98 0.04
C THR A 65 9.74 -5.58 -0.46
N SER A 66 10.86 -5.44 -1.17
CA SER A 66 11.32 -4.13 -1.65
C SER A 66 10.34 -3.50 -2.65
N MET A 67 9.82 -4.28 -3.60
CA MET A 67 8.86 -3.78 -4.59
C MET A 67 7.54 -3.34 -3.94
N GLN A 68 6.99 -4.15 -3.03
CA GLN A 68 5.72 -3.86 -2.39
C GLN A 68 5.81 -2.63 -1.47
N ASN A 69 6.89 -2.49 -0.69
CA ASN A 69 7.13 -1.29 0.13
C ASN A 69 7.23 -0.02 -0.72
N MET A 70 7.97 -0.07 -1.84
CA MET A 70 8.11 1.05 -2.76
C MET A 70 6.75 1.50 -3.32
N VAL A 71 5.90 0.53 -3.72
CA VAL A 71 4.57 0.82 -4.25
C VAL A 71 3.63 1.35 -3.16
N VAL A 72 3.65 0.78 -1.94
CA VAL A 72 2.85 1.28 -0.81
C VAL A 72 3.20 2.73 -0.50
N GLN A 73 4.49 3.05 -0.37
CA GLN A 73 4.95 4.41 -0.10
C GLN A 73 4.50 5.36 -1.21
N GLY A 74 4.74 5.02 -2.47
CA GLY A 74 4.38 5.88 -3.59
C GLY A 74 2.87 6.09 -3.76
N LEU A 75 2.05 5.08 -3.46
CA LEU A 75 0.59 5.24 -3.43
C LEU A 75 0.14 6.16 -2.28
N CYS A 76 0.78 6.07 -1.11
CA CYS A 76 0.52 6.98 0.00
C CYS A 76 0.90 8.42 -0.36
N ASP A 77 2.04 8.62 -1.04
CA ASP A 77 2.51 9.93 -1.52
C ASP A 77 1.55 10.55 -2.57
N LYS A 78 0.79 9.71 -3.28
CA LYS A 78 -0.29 10.12 -4.20
C LYS A 78 -1.67 10.12 -3.57
N GLU A 79 -1.75 9.96 -2.26
CA GLU A 79 -2.99 9.91 -1.47
C GLU A 79 -3.99 8.81 -1.93
N ASP A 80 -3.52 7.75 -2.60
CA ASP A 80 -4.35 6.59 -2.97
C ASP A 80 -4.32 5.54 -1.84
N ALA A 81 -4.89 5.93 -0.69
CA ALA A 81 -4.89 5.12 0.54
C ALA A 81 -5.52 3.74 0.34
N ASN A 82 -6.57 3.65 -0.49
CA ASN A 82 -7.27 2.39 -0.75
C ASN A 82 -6.37 1.41 -1.50
N ARG A 83 -5.71 1.86 -2.59
CA ARG A 83 -4.80 0.99 -3.32
C ARG A 83 -3.57 0.63 -2.48
N ALA A 84 -3.04 1.57 -1.70
CA ALA A 84 -1.93 1.32 -0.79
C ALA A 84 -2.28 0.23 0.24
N PHE A 85 -3.46 0.32 0.84
CA PHE A 85 -3.96 -0.65 1.81
C PHE A 85 -4.21 -2.03 1.20
N MET A 86 -4.64 -2.12 -0.07
CA MET A 86 -4.75 -3.40 -0.78
C MET A 86 -3.38 -4.06 -0.99
N VAL A 87 -2.38 -3.29 -1.43
CA VAL A 87 -1.01 -3.83 -1.59
C VAL A 87 -0.47 -4.30 -0.23
N TYR A 88 -0.67 -3.52 0.83
CA TYR A 88 -0.30 -3.91 2.19
C TYR A 88 -0.95 -5.22 2.63
N GLN A 89 -2.25 -5.39 2.43
CA GLN A 89 -2.94 -6.65 2.76
C GLN A 89 -2.38 -7.84 1.96
N ASN A 90 -2.03 -7.63 0.69
CA ASN A 90 -1.38 -8.66 -0.13
C ASN A 90 0.01 -9.02 0.44
N MET A 91 0.77 -8.06 0.98
CA MET A 91 2.04 -8.35 1.68
C MET A 91 1.79 -9.27 2.88
N ARG A 92 0.81 -8.94 3.72
CA ARG A 92 0.45 -9.71 4.91
C ARG A 92 0.01 -11.12 4.56
N ALA A 93 -0.84 -11.28 3.54
CA ALA A 93 -1.30 -12.59 3.05
C ALA A 93 -0.16 -13.48 2.53
N LEU A 94 0.92 -12.88 2.03
CA LEU A 94 2.12 -13.59 1.58
C LEU A 94 3.14 -13.83 2.71
N GLY A 95 2.82 -13.47 3.95
CA GLY A 95 3.74 -13.55 5.09
C GLY A 95 4.94 -12.60 4.97
N ILE A 96 4.77 -11.50 4.23
CA ILE A 96 5.79 -10.45 4.09
C ILE A 96 5.46 -9.33 5.07
N SER A 97 6.37 -9.08 6.02
CA SER A 97 6.28 -7.92 6.90
C SER A 97 6.66 -6.65 6.13
N ALA A 98 5.77 -5.65 6.15
CA ALA A 98 6.04 -4.34 5.59
C ALA A 98 7.11 -3.61 6.43
N GLU A 99 7.86 -2.71 5.81
CA GLU A 99 8.85 -1.90 6.52
C GLU A 99 8.15 -0.86 7.39
N PRO A 100 8.71 -0.50 8.58
CA PRO A 100 8.08 0.46 9.48
C PRO A 100 7.73 1.78 8.78
N ARG A 101 8.63 2.26 7.91
CA ARG A 101 8.42 3.48 7.12
C ARG A 101 7.14 3.41 6.28
N SER A 102 6.92 2.30 5.58
CA SER A 102 5.74 2.10 4.74
C SER A 102 4.46 2.00 5.58
N CYS A 103 4.51 1.34 6.74
CA CYS A 103 3.38 1.28 7.67
C CYS A 103 3.02 2.67 8.20
N ASN A 104 4.01 3.47 8.60
CA ASN A 104 3.76 4.81 9.14
C ASN A 104 3.15 5.72 8.05
N ALA A 105 3.66 5.65 6.82
CA ALA A 105 3.09 6.36 5.67
C ALA A 105 1.64 5.93 5.39
N LEU A 106 1.35 4.63 5.48
CA LEU A 106 0.01 4.09 5.27
C LEU A 106 -0.95 4.51 6.40
N VAL A 107 -0.52 4.50 7.65
CA VAL A 107 -1.31 4.97 8.80
C VAL A 107 -1.68 6.43 8.62
N ASP A 108 -0.72 7.30 8.32
CA ASP A 108 -0.96 8.72 8.06
C ASP A 108 -1.94 8.92 6.89
N CYS A 109 -1.71 8.23 5.77
CA CYS A 109 -2.56 8.29 4.59
C CYS A 109 -4.02 7.87 4.89
N LEU A 110 -4.22 6.78 5.63
CA LEU A 110 -5.53 6.28 6.04
C LEU A 110 -6.23 7.24 7.01
N CYS A 111 -5.50 7.77 8.00
CA CYS A 111 -6.04 8.77 8.93
C CYS A 111 -6.51 10.03 8.21
N LYS A 112 -5.73 10.53 7.25
CA LYS A 112 -6.11 11.70 6.41
C LYS A 112 -7.36 11.45 5.57
N LYS A 113 -7.61 10.22 5.13
CA LYS A 113 -8.85 9.82 4.44
C LYS A 113 -10.02 9.52 5.38
N GLY A 114 -9.82 9.62 6.70
CA GLY A 114 -10.86 9.30 7.70
C GLY A 114 -11.04 7.80 7.96
N GLU A 115 -10.20 6.95 7.38
CA GLU A 115 -10.22 5.48 7.48
C GLU A 115 -9.50 5.00 8.75
N VAL A 116 -9.79 5.63 9.88
CA VAL A 116 -9.03 5.51 11.15
C VAL A 116 -9.00 4.07 11.69
N PHE A 117 -10.04 3.27 11.43
CA PHE A 117 -10.05 1.86 11.85
C PHE A 117 -9.08 0.99 11.05
N LYS A 118 -8.93 1.23 9.74
CA LYS A 118 -7.91 0.55 8.93
C LYS A 118 -6.52 0.95 9.41
N ALA A 119 -6.32 2.24 9.72
CA ALA A 119 -5.07 2.75 10.27
C ALA A 119 -4.71 2.07 11.60
N ALA A 120 -5.67 1.95 12.53
CA ALA A 120 -5.48 1.24 13.79
C ALA A 120 -5.14 -0.25 13.58
N GLY A 121 -5.73 -0.89 12.56
CA GLY A 121 -5.37 -2.26 12.16
C GLY A 121 -3.90 -2.39 11.77
N VAL A 122 -3.39 -1.47 10.94
CA VAL A 122 -1.96 -1.45 10.55
C VAL A 122 -1.03 -1.26 11.76
N VAL A 123 -1.45 -0.47 12.75
CA VAL A 123 -0.70 -0.28 14.00
C VAL A 123 -0.71 -1.55 14.85
N SER A 124 -1.84 -2.25 14.94
CA SER A 124 -1.92 -3.56 15.60
C SER A 124 -0.97 -4.56 14.94
N ASP A 125 -1.00 -4.61 13.61
CA ASP A 125 -0.13 -5.49 12.82
C ASP A 125 1.37 -5.20 13.04
N LEU A 126 1.77 -3.93 13.21
CA LEU A 126 3.13 -3.55 13.57
C LEU A 126 3.54 -4.08 14.95
N LEU A 127 2.64 -3.94 15.93
CA LEU A 127 2.88 -4.42 17.30
C LEU A 127 2.99 -5.95 17.35
N ASP A 128 2.13 -6.65 16.61
CA ASP A 128 2.17 -8.11 16.47
C ASP A 128 3.47 -8.60 15.81
N ASP A 129 4.03 -7.82 14.88
CA ASP A 129 5.35 -8.04 14.28
C ASP A 129 6.51 -7.73 15.26
N GLY A 130 6.22 -7.33 16.50
CA GLY A 130 7.20 -6.97 17.53
C GLY A 130 7.87 -5.61 17.28
N ARG A 131 7.23 -4.73 16.50
CA ARG A 131 7.79 -3.42 16.12
C ARG A 131 6.98 -2.30 16.76
N ALA A 132 7.66 -1.45 17.51
CA ALA A 132 7.02 -0.29 18.14
C ALA A 132 6.66 0.77 17.08
N PRO A 133 5.39 1.23 17.02
CA PRO A 133 5.03 2.43 16.28
C PRO A 133 5.79 3.64 16.83
N ASP A 134 6.17 4.56 15.95
CA ASP A 134 6.83 5.80 16.36
C ASP A 134 5.82 6.85 16.86
N GLU A 135 6.34 7.94 17.42
CA GLU A 135 5.53 9.06 17.92
C GLU A 135 4.61 9.63 16.83
N CYS A 136 5.11 9.79 15.61
CA CYS A 136 4.34 10.28 14.47
C CYS A 136 3.12 9.39 14.19
N THR A 137 3.29 8.07 14.27
CA THR A 137 2.22 7.10 14.05
C THR A 137 1.14 7.20 15.11
N TRP A 138 1.51 7.31 16.38
CA TRP A 138 0.56 7.51 17.47
C TRP A 138 -0.18 8.85 17.35
N ASN A 139 0.53 9.93 17.04
CA ASN A 139 -0.05 11.25 16.83
C ASN A 139 -1.08 11.26 15.68
N ALA A 140 -0.79 10.56 14.58
CA ALA A 140 -1.72 10.42 13.45
C ALA A 140 -3.01 9.69 13.86
N ILE A 141 -2.91 8.60 14.63
CA ILE A 141 -4.08 7.84 15.11
C ILE A 141 -4.94 8.67 16.06
N VAL A 142 -4.33 9.30 17.06
CA VAL A 142 -5.06 10.13 18.05
C VAL A 142 -5.77 11.28 17.35
N SER A 143 -5.08 11.96 16.43
CA SER A 143 -5.66 13.05 15.65
C SER A 143 -6.83 12.59 14.77
N GLY A 144 -6.71 11.42 14.14
CA GLY A 144 -7.77 10.81 13.33
C GLY A 144 -9.04 10.51 14.16
N PHE A 145 -8.89 9.88 15.32
CA PHE A 145 -10.03 9.59 16.20
C PHE A 145 -10.69 10.85 16.74
N TRP A 146 -9.90 11.85 17.12
CA TRP A 146 -10.40 13.13 17.60
C TRP A 146 -11.21 13.87 16.53
N GLY A 147 -10.68 13.94 15.30
CA GLY A 147 -11.38 14.55 14.17
C GLY A 147 -12.71 13.86 13.89
N ARG A 148 -12.73 12.52 13.88
CA ARG A 148 -13.96 11.74 13.65
C ARG A 148 -15.01 11.97 14.73
N ARG A 149 -14.61 12.05 16.00
CA ARG A 149 -15.52 12.36 17.12
C ARG A 149 -16.18 13.73 16.93
N LYS A 150 -15.39 14.76 16.59
CA LYS A 150 -15.92 16.11 16.34
C LYS A 150 -16.92 16.16 15.19
N VAL A 151 -16.64 15.45 14.09
CA VAL A 151 -17.57 15.34 12.95
C VAL A 151 -18.88 14.69 13.37
N ARG A 152 -18.81 13.63 14.18
CA ARG A 152 -20.00 12.97 14.73
C ARG A 152 -20.82 13.90 15.63
N GLU A 153 -20.18 14.58 16.58
CA GLU A 153 -20.85 15.53 17.47
C GLU A 153 -21.53 16.66 16.68
N ALA A 154 -20.88 17.19 15.63
CA ALA A 154 -21.48 18.20 14.76
C ALA A 154 -22.70 17.69 13.98
N ALA A 155 -22.65 16.45 13.47
CA ALA A 155 -23.77 15.83 12.76
C ALA A 155 -24.98 15.60 13.67
N GLU A 156 -24.74 15.15 14.92
CA GLU A 156 -25.79 14.98 15.92
C GLU A 156 -26.48 16.32 16.25
N LEU A 157 -25.72 17.41 16.37
CA LEU A 157 -26.27 18.76 16.58
C LEU A 157 -27.14 19.23 15.40
N MET A 158 -26.66 19.06 14.16
CA MET A 158 -27.44 19.41 12.95
C MET A 158 -28.76 18.64 12.89
N GLN A 159 -28.74 17.36 13.24
CA GLN A 159 -29.95 16.54 13.24
C GLN A 159 -30.97 17.02 14.29
N ILE A 160 -30.49 17.45 15.47
CA ILE A 160 -31.35 18.03 16.51
C ILE A 160 -32.00 19.34 16.04
N GLU A 161 -31.26 20.22 15.36
CA GLU A 161 -31.81 21.47 14.83
C GLU A 161 -32.84 21.23 13.71
N LEU A 162 -32.56 20.29 12.80
CA LEU A 162 -33.48 19.95 11.71
C LEU A 162 -34.80 19.33 12.20
N ILE A 163 -34.80 18.56 13.30
CA ILE A 163 -36.02 18.00 13.89
C ILE A 163 -36.85 19.08 14.61
N LYS A 164 -36.22 20.18 15.06
CA LYS A 164 -36.89 21.29 15.72
C LYS A 164 -37.46 22.34 14.76
N SER A 165 -37.06 22.31 13.49
CA SER A 165 -37.59 23.15 12.40
C SER A 165 -38.79 22.50 11.73
#